data_AF-A0A2V9C9Z0-F1
#
_entry.id   AF-A0A2V9C9Z0-F1
#
_cell.length_a   1.000
_cell.length_b   1.000
_cell.length_c   1.000
_cell.angle_alpha   90.00
_cell.angle_beta   90.00
_cell.angle_gamma   90.00
#
_symmetry.space_group_name_H-M   'P 1'
#
loop_
_entity.id
_entity.type
_entity.pdbx_description
1 polymer ?
#
loop_
_entity_poly.entity_id
_entity_poly.type
_entity_poly.pdbx_seq_one_letter_code
_entity_poly.pdbx_strand_id
1 'polypeptide(L)'
;MLGARGGVEFQRTRLAVRTYLIREEGDNGLVNVIGLSPAAFVCWNRGGHVADPNLPIHSTRLPQITPGSSLSIREDVAFSDAQGKERPRLRKATDKTLSRLQEILPRVLQPREVVLYVFGAQAPISPLSQWFLGWHVYGFTRTILVLTNLRLLRFRVRGRGWNRWEWNQGVQSVAFADLSEAQVKGFLSPQLVLDYRNGHKERYWRLRRSDAKKLKLALPTLRMNNTGPVSASGGMVSLCPKCLATLTPNTYRCSHCGQVFKDEKTLRRFLLIPGGEFFYVGQHSIGALHGLVQAVWLLAVLAVAAGFMFGRRPANLLSVVLPSASVALIFTVHKVAGFFPCRQLVREFIPLK
;
A
#
# COMPACT_ATOMS: atom_id res chain seq x y z
N MET A 1 45.01 24.26 -48.23
CA MET A 1 44.78 22.82 -48.43
C MET A 1 43.80 22.38 -47.34
N LEU A 2 42.48 22.38 -47.60
CA LEU A 2 41.66 21.20 -48.02
C LEU A 2 41.94 20.00 -47.11
N GLY A 3 41.03 19.37 -46.35
CA GLY A 3 39.57 19.25 -46.24
C GLY A 3 39.33 18.35 -45.00
N ALA A 4 38.18 17.78 -44.65
CA ALA A 4 36.80 17.84 -45.09
C ALA A 4 35.94 17.36 -43.90
N ARG A 5 34.68 17.79 -43.87
CA ARG A 5 33.66 17.47 -42.87
C ARG A 5 33.17 16.02 -43.03
N GLY A 6 32.98 15.32 -41.92
CA GLY A 6 32.24 14.06 -41.85
C GLY A 6 31.00 14.22 -40.98
N GLY A 7 29.83 14.41 -41.62
CA GLY A 7 28.53 14.35 -40.97
C GLY A 7 28.05 12.91 -40.86
N VAL A 8 27.54 12.53 -39.70
CA VAL A 8 26.90 11.22 -39.48
C VAL A 8 25.40 11.41 -39.55
N GLU A 9 24.83 10.92 -40.65
CA GLU A 9 23.40 10.90 -40.96
C GLU A 9 22.75 9.69 -40.27
N PHE A 10 21.84 9.96 -39.34
CA PHE A 10 21.14 8.93 -38.56
C PHE A 10 19.90 8.47 -39.33
N GLN A 11 19.99 7.32 -40.01
CA GLN A 11 18.87 6.71 -40.72
C GLN A 11 17.77 6.25 -39.76
N ARG A 12 16.54 6.69 -40.05
CA ARG A 12 15.28 6.23 -39.44
C ARG A 12 14.92 4.84 -39.95
N THR A 13 15.08 3.82 -39.12
CA THR A 13 14.52 2.49 -39.38
C THR A 13 13.02 2.51 -39.10
N ARG A 14 12.21 2.39 -40.15
CA ARG A 14 10.76 2.12 -40.05
C ARG A 14 10.56 0.66 -39.66
N LEU A 15 10.07 0.41 -38.45
CA LEU A 15 9.55 -0.90 -38.04
C LEU A 15 8.20 -1.14 -38.70
N ALA A 16 8.19 -2.03 -39.70
CA ALA A 16 6.97 -2.58 -40.29
C ALA A 16 6.29 -3.50 -39.27
N VAL A 17 5.08 -3.14 -38.85
CA VAL A 17 4.20 -4.00 -38.07
C VAL A 17 3.63 -5.05 -39.02
N ARG A 18 4.15 -6.28 -38.93
CA ARG A 18 3.67 -7.44 -39.67
C ARG A 18 2.53 -8.06 -38.88
N THR A 19 1.29 -7.72 -39.24
CA THR A 19 0.07 -8.35 -38.72
C THR A 19 -0.01 -9.77 -39.28
N TYR A 20 0.20 -10.78 -38.44
CA TYR A 20 -0.11 -12.16 -38.79
C TYR A 20 -1.59 -12.41 -38.51
N LEU A 21 -2.39 -12.49 -39.57
CA LEU A 21 -3.74 -13.05 -39.52
C LEU A 21 -3.60 -14.57 -39.58
N ILE A 22 -3.85 -15.24 -38.45
CA ILE A 22 -4.08 -16.68 -38.42
C ILE A 22 -5.52 -16.90 -38.89
N ARG A 23 -5.67 -17.56 -40.03
CA ARG A 23 -6.93 -18.05 -40.58
C ARG A 23 -7.11 -19.48 -40.08
N GLU A 24 -8.01 -19.69 -39.13
CA GLU A 24 -8.52 -21.03 -38.80
C GLU A 24 -9.85 -21.24 -39.55
N GLU A 25 -9.84 -22.20 -40.47
CA GLU A 25 -11.04 -22.81 -41.05
C GLU A 25 -11.33 -24.08 -40.24
N GLY A 26 -12.56 -24.21 -39.72
CA GLY A 26 -12.96 -25.44 -39.01
C GLY A 26 -14.28 -25.35 -38.25
N ASP A 27 -15.36 -25.69 -38.96
CA ASP A 27 -16.60 -26.34 -38.53
C ASP A 27 -17.37 -25.93 -37.25
N ASN A 28 -18.56 -25.35 -37.51
CA ASN A 28 -19.85 -25.71 -36.90
C ASN A 28 -19.84 -26.17 -35.44
N GLY A 29 -19.77 -25.19 -34.54
CA GLY A 29 -20.26 -25.31 -33.18
C GLY A 29 -20.65 -23.93 -32.69
N LEU A 30 -21.90 -23.76 -32.26
CA LEU A 30 -22.42 -22.55 -31.62
C LEU A 30 -21.57 -22.20 -30.39
N VAL A 31 -20.50 -21.43 -30.59
CA VAL A 31 -19.75 -20.79 -29.52
C VAL A 31 -20.42 -19.45 -29.28
N ASN A 32 -21.09 -19.33 -28.13
CA ASN A 32 -21.45 -18.05 -27.55
C ASN A 32 -20.18 -17.20 -27.44
N VAL A 33 -20.00 -16.30 -28.41
CA VAL A 33 -19.01 -15.24 -28.32
C VAL A 33 -19.50 -14.32 -27.21
N ILE A 34 -19.02 -14.57 -25.99
CA ILE A 34 -19.06 -13.60 -24.92
C ILE A 34 -18.25 -12.41 -25.45
N GLY A 35 -18.99 -11.44 -26.00
CA GLY A 35 -18.43 -10.18 -26.43
C GLY A 35 -17.60 -9.62 -25.30
N LEU A 36 -16.29 -9.48 -25.53
CA LEU A 36 -15.43 -8.65 -24.72
C LEU A 36 -15.97 -7.23 -24.85
N SER A 37 -16.86 -6.88 -23.92
CA SER A 37 -17.39 -5.55 -23.76
C SER A 37 -16.23 -4.58 -23.55
N PRO A 38 -16.10 -3.51 -24.36
CA PRO A 38 -15.19 -2.40 -24.07
C PRO A 38 -15.61 -1.60 -22.82
N ALA A 39 -16.70 -1.96 -22.14
CA ALA A 39 -17.22 -1.26 -20.97
C ALA A 39 -16.57 -1.72 -19.66
N ALA A 40 -15.28 -1.44 -19.50
CA ALA A 40 -14.69 -1.31 -18.16
C ALA A 40 -13.66 -0.18 -18.07
N PHE A 41 -13.68 0.76 -19.02
CA PHE A 41 -13.44 2.16 -18.66
C PHE A 41 -14.61 2.56 -17.76
N VAL A 42 -14.47 2.33 -16.46
CA VAL A 42 -15.42 2.84 -15.47
C VAL A 42 -15.54 4.33 -15.74
N CYS A 43 -16.71 4.73 -16.24
CA CYS A 43 -17.15 6.10 -16.42
C CYS A 43 -17.11 6.84 -15.08
N TRP A 44 -15.93 7.29 -14.67
CA TRP A 44 -15.78 8.43 -13.75
C TRP A 44 -15.87 9.71 -14.60
N ASN A 45 -17.02 10.00 -15.22
CA ASN A 45 -17.20 11.34 -15.77
C ASN A 45 -18.66 11.80 -15.94
N ARG A 46 -18.85 13.06 -15.53
CA ARG A 46 -19.92 14.04 -15.81
C ARG A 46 -21.15 14.06 -14.88
N GLY A 47 -21.04 14.86 -13.82
CA GLY A 47 -22.21 15.47 -13.17
C GLY A 47 -22.04 15.81 -11.69
N GLY A 48 -21.08 15.19 -11.00
CA GLY A 48 -20.79 15.53 -9.60
C GLY A 48 -20.01 16.84 -9.48
N HIS A 49 -20.39 17.70 -8.53
CA HIS A 49 -19.62 18.87 -8.15
C HIS A 49 -18.14 18.49 -7.96
N VAL A 50 -17.27 18.96 -8.86
CA VAL A 50 -15.83 18.78 -8.75
C VAL A 50 -15.36 19.68 -7.63
N ALA A 51 -14.75 19.11 -6.58
CA ALA A 51 -14.26 19.92 -5.47
C ALA A 51 -13.25 20.95 -5.97
N ASP A 52 -13.56 22.22 -5.70
CA ASP A 52 -12.79 23.36 -6.18
C ASP A 52 -11.35 23.29 -5.64
N PRO A 53 -10.32 23.21 -6.51
CA PRO A 53 -8.94 23.22 -6.05
C PRO A 53 -8.57 24.52 -5.30
N ASN A 54 -9.35 25.59 -5.45
CA ASN A 54 -9.17 26.89 -4.81
C ASN A 54 -9.85 27.02 -3.45
N LEU A 55 -10.35 25.93 -2.86
CA LEU A 55 -11.03 25.97 -1.56
C LEU A 55 -10.17 26.62 -0.46
N PRO A 56 -10.56 27.71 0.22
CA PRO A 56 -9.72 28.33 1.25
C PRO A 56 -9.53 27.37 2.44
N ILE A 57 -8.29 26.94 2.68
CA ILE A 57 -7.93 26.10 3.83
C ILE A 57 -7.43 26.98 4.97
N HIS A 58 -6.60 27.97 4.66
CA HIS A 58 -6.13 28.98 5.61
C HIS A 58 -6.94 30.26 5.40
N SER A 59 -7.44 30.85 6.48
CA SER A 59 -8.15 32.14 6.42
C SER A 59 -7.24 33.30 6.00
N THR A 60 -5.92 33.17 6.18
CA THR A 60 -4.94 34.23 6.01
C THR A 60 -4.19 34.20 4.67
N ARG A 61 -4.41 33.18 3.83
CA ARG A 61 -3.69 33.02 2.57
C ARG A 61 -4.62 32.65 1.42
N LEU A 62 -4.39 33.28 0.28
CA LEU A 62 -5.06 32.91 -0.96
C LEU A 62 -4.50 31.58 -1.50
N PRO A 63 -5.33 30.77 -2.19
CA PRO A 63 -4.88 29.57 -2.88
C PRO A 63 -3.77 29.89 -3.88
N GLN A 64 -2.66 29.16 -3.78
CA GLN A 64 -1.53 29.26 -4.69
C GLN A 64 -1.25 27.89 -5.28
N ILE A 65 -1.78 27.67 -6.48
CA ILE A 65 -1.54 26.44 -7.24
C ILE A 65 -0.35 26.70 -8.16
N THR A 66 0.75 26.03 -7.90
CA THR A 66 1.89 26.05 -8.83
C THR A 66 1.70 24.92 -9.84
N PRO A 67 1.49 25.24 -11.13
CA PRO A 67 1.52 24.23 -12.17
C PRO A 67 2.96 23.74 -12.33
N GLY A 68 3.32 22.66 -11.63
CA GLY A 68 4.57 21.96 -11.91
C GLY A 68 4.50 21.27 -13.27
N SER A 69 5.64 21.04 -13.91
CA SER A 69 5.74 20.37 -15.23
C SER A 69 5.11 18.98 -15.29
N SER A 70 4.85 18.35 -14.14
CA SER A 70 4.19 17.04 -14.03
C SER A 70 3.24 16.90 -12.83
N LEU A 71 3.22 17.85 -11.90
CA LEU A 71 2.47 17.73 -10.65
C LEU A 71 1.87 19.09 -10.24
N SER A 72 0.55 19.17 -10.14
CA SER A 72 -0.12 20.33 -9.57
C SER A 72 -0.07 20.24 -8.04
N ILE A 73 0.65 21.17 -7.41
CA ILE A 73 0.77 21.27 -5.96
C ILE A 73 0.14 22.59 -5.53
N ARG A 74 -0.59 22.53 -4.41
CA ARG A 74 -1.09 23.71 -3.74
C ARG A 74 -0.10 24.16 -2.68
N GLU A 75 0.73 25.17 -2.99
CA GLU A 75 1.86 25.59 -2.17
C GLU A 75 1.44 26.24 -0.84
N ASP A 76 0.35 27.02 -0.86
CA ASP A 76 -0.19 27.70 0.32
C ASP A 76 -0.55 26.70 1.43
N VAL A 77 -0.90 25.47 1.03
CA VAL A 77 -1.18 24.38 1.95
C VAL A 77 0.06 23.52 2.08
N ALA A 78 0.61 22.91 1.04
CA ALA A 78 1.62 21.86 1.12
C ALA A 78 2.83 22.23 2.00
N PHE A 79 3.30 23.47 1.92
CA PHE A 79 4.55 23.93 2.56
C PHE A 79 4.35 24.77 3.82
N SER A 80 3.11 25.00 4.23
CA SER A 80 2.75 25.77 5.42
C SER A 80 2.39 24.89 6.61
N ASP A 81 2.44 25.47 7.81
CA ASP A 81 1.87 24.85 9.01
C ASP A 81 0.36 25.09 9.13
N ALA A 82 -0.25 24.65 10.23
CA ALA A 82 -1.69 24.80 10.45
C ALA A 82 -2.13 26.28 10.51
N GLN A 83 -1.21 27.20 10.80
CA GLN A 83 -1.44 28.65 10.83
C GLN A 83 -1.23 29.30 9.45
N GLY A 84 -0.86 28.53 8.42
CA GLY A 84 -0.53 29.05 7.11
C GLY A 84 0.87 29.65 7.02
N LYS A 85 1.72 29.53 8.06
CA LYS A 85 3.10 30.04 8.01
C LYS A 85 3.99 29.02 7.31
N GLU A 86 4.70 29.47 6.28
CA GLU A 86 5.64 28.64 5.55
C GLU A 86 6.82 28.19 6.44
N ARG A 87 7.24 26.93 6.29
CA ARG A 87 8.37 26.37 7.03
C ARG A 87 9.38 25.72 6.09
N PRO A 88 10.64 26.21 6.02
CA PRO A 88 11.67 25.64 5.13
C PRO A 88 11.93 24.15 5.37
N ARG A 89 11.92 23.71 6.65
CA ARG A 89 12.07 22.29 7.00
C ARG A 89 10.92 21.43 6.47
N LEU A 90 9.69 21.96 6.46
CA LEU A 90 8.52 21.26 5.94
C LEU A 90 8.56 21.19 4.42
N ARG A 91 8.93 22.29 3.73
CA ARG A 91 9.16 22.33 2.28
C ARG A 91 10.17 21.26 1.86
N LYS A 92 11.37 21.28 2.44
CA LYS A 92 12.41 20.26 2.17
C LYS A 92 11.93 18.82 2.40
N ALA A 93 11.15 18.58 3.47
CA ALA A 93 10.63 17.24 3.77
C ALA A 93 9.54 16.79 2.77
N THR A 94 8.69 17.74 2.36
CA THR A 94 7.61 17.52 1.39
C THR A 94 8.19 17.28 0.00
N ASP A 95 9.11 18.14 -0.46
CA ASP A 95 9.80 17.98 -1.75
C ASP A 95 10.56 16.67 -1.83
N LYS A 96 11.26 16.28 -0.76
CA LYS A 96 11.92 14.98 -0.66
C LYS A 96 10.96 13.80 -0.75
N THR A 97 9.73 13.96 -0.27
CA THR A 97 8.72 12.91 -0.33
C THR A 97 8.08 12.86 -1.73
N LEU A 98 7.76 14.01 -2.30
CA LEU A 98 7.20 14.15 -3.64
C LEU A 98 8.17 13.66 -4.71
N SER A 99 9.47 13.98 -4.63
CA SER A 99 10.47 13.49 -5.58
C SER A 99 10.58 11.97 -5.60
N ARG A 100 10.39 11.31 -4.45
CA ARG A 100 10.36 9.84 -4.36
C ARG A 100 9.07 9.23 -4.90
N LEU A 101 7.99 9.99 -4.97
CA LEU A 101 6.70 9.57 -5.52
C LEU A 101 6.50 10.07 -6.95
N GLN A 102 7.44 10.82 -7.53
CA GLN A 102 7.31 11.48 -8.83
C GLN A 102 7.03 10.51 -9.98
N GLU A 103 7.47 9.26 -9.89
CA GLU A 103 7.20 8.25 -10.92
C GLU A 103 5.72 7.85 -10.97
N ILE A 104 5.07 7.73 -9.81
CA ILE A 104 3.72 7.17 -9.69
C ILE A 104 2.65 8.26 -9.50
N LEU A 105 2.97 9.32 -8.78
CA LEU A 105 1.99 10.31 -8.36
C LEU A 105 1.34 11.04 -9.56
N PRO A 106 2.07 11.53 -10.58
CA PRO A 106 1.47 12.10 -11.79
C PRO A 106 0.56 11.14 -12.56
N ARG A 107 0.82 9.83 -12.49
CA ARG A 107 -0.01 8.82 -13.14
C ARG A 107 -1.31 8.59 -12.37
N VAL A 108 -1.24 8.62 -11.04
CA VAL A 108 -2.39 8.36 -10.16
C VAL A 108 -3.35 9.54 -10.13
N LEU A 109 -2.86 10.77 -10.20
CA LEU A 109 -3.68 11.98 -10.11
C LEU A 109 -4.58 12.14 -11.33
N GLN A 110 -5.85 12.46 -11.09
CA GLN A 110 -6.83 12.79 -12.11
C GLN A 110 -6.55 14.19 -12.70
N PRO A 111 -7.07 14.50 -13.90
CA PRO A 111 -7.05 15.85 -14.42
C PRO A 111 -7.68 16.82 -13.41
N ARG A 112 -6.98 17.91 -13.07
CA ARG A 112 -7.37 18.91 -12.05
C ARG A 112 -7.31 18.43 -10.59
N GLU A 113 -6.80 17.22 -10.32
CA GLU A 113 -6.48 16.78 -8.96
C GLU A 113 -5.18 17.46 -8.51
N VAL A 114 -5.26 18.21 -7.40
CA VAL A 114 -4.15 18.98 -6.86
C VAL A 114 -3.73 18.39 -5.52
N VAL A 115 -2.42 18.23 -5.33
CA VAL A 115 -1.86 17.77 -4.06
C VAL A 115 -1.90 18.91 -3.05
N LEU A 116 -2.62 18.70 -1.95
CA LEU A 116 -2.76 19.67 -0.87
C LEU A 116 -1.73 19.44 0.22
N TYR A 117 -1.49 18.19 0.59
CA TYR A 117 -0.59 17.88 1.69
C TYR A 117 -0.07 16.44 1.64
N VAL A 118 1.15 16.23 2.14
CA VAL A 118 1.78 14.92 2.21
C VAL A 118 2.31 14.69 3.62
N PHE A 119 2.02 13.54 4.20
CA PHE A 119 2.45 13.19 5.55
C PHE A 119 2.70 11.69 5.72
N GLY A 120 3.54 11.36 6.70
CA GLY A 120 3.82 9.97 7.05
C GLY A 120 2.93 9.50 8.21
N ALA A 121 2.44 8.28 8.11
CA ALA A 121 1.70 7.62 9.18
C ALA A 121 2.01 6.11 9.21
N GLN A 122 1.43 5.41 10.18
CA GLN A 122 1.42 3.96 10.22
C GLN A 122 0.01 3.48 9.85
N ALA A 123 -0.07 2.56 8.88
CA ALA A 123 -1.28 1.92 8.43
C ALA A 123 -1.97 1.15 9.58
N PRO A 124 -3.31 1.00 9.51
CA PRO A 124 -4.06 0.23 10.48
C PRO A 124 -3.58 -1.22 10.48
N ILE A 125 -3.37 -1.76 11.68
CA ILE A 125 -3.03 -3.16 11.89
C ILE A 125 -4.09 -3.79 12.79
N SER A 126 -4.41 -5.06 12.54
CA SER A 126 -5.29 -5.79 13.47
C SER A 126 -4.65 -5.86 14.86
N PRO A 127 -5.42 -5.74 15.96
CA PRO A 127 -4.89 -5.85 17.32
C PRO A 127 -4.09 -7.13 17.54
N LEU A 128 -4.57 -8.24 16.96
CA LEU A 128 -3.88 -9.53 17.00
C LEU A 128 -2.50 -9.46 16.34
N SER A 129 -2.39 -8.87 15.15
CA SER A 129 -1.11 -8.71 14.46
C SER A 129 -0.18 -7.74 15.20
N GLN A 130 -0.72 -6.72 15.87
CA GLN A 130 0.07 -5.81 16.69
C GLN A 130 0.67 -6.52 17.92
N TRP A 131 -0.11 -7.38 18.58
CA TRP A 131 0.37 -8.15 19.72
C TRP A 131 1.53 -9.07 19.33
N PHE A 132 1.39 -9.78 18.21
CA PHE A 132 2.41 -10.73 17.73
C PHE A 132 3.68 -10.07 17.21
N LEU A 133 3.56 -8.96 16.49
CA LEU A 133 4.73 -8.27 15.92
C LEU A 133 5.44 -7.35 16.93
N GLY A 134 4.77 -6.94 18.00
CA GLY A 134 5.31 -6.00 18.99
C GLY A 134 5.88 -4.75 18.34
N TRP A 135 7.14 -4.43 18.65
CA TRP A 135 7.84 -3.26 18.10
C TRP A 135 8.17 -3.40 16.60
N HIS A 136 8.17 -4.60 16.03
CA HIS A 136 8.47 -4.77 14.61
C HIS A 136 7.38 -4.17 13.70
N VAL A 137 6.14 -4.01 14.20
CA VAL A 137 5.03 -3.37 13.46
C VAL A 137 5.45 -2.05 12.82
N TYR A 138 6.29 -1.26 13.51
CA TYR A 138 6.75 0.05 13.04
C TYR A 138 7.50 0.04 11.72
N GLY A 139 8.07 -1.09 11.32
CA GLY A 139 8.73 -1.26 10.03
C GLY A 139 7.76 -1.63 8.91
N PHE A 140 6.69 -2.37 9.23
CA PHE A 140 5.77 -2.94 8.26
C PHE A 140 4.65 -2.01 7.83
N THR A 141 4.11 -1.23 8.78
CA THR A 141 2.92 -0.44 8.53
C THR A 141 3.24 0.96 8.02
N ARG A 142 4.50 1.28 7.70
CA ARG A 142 4.87 2.63 7.26
C ARG A 142 4.15 2.95 5.96
N THR A 143 3.45 4.08 5.97
CA THR A 143 2.73 4.56 4.80
C THR A 143 2.91 6.06 4.65
N ILE A 144 2.92 6.52 3.41
CA ILE A 144 2.79 7.94 3.08
C ILE A 144 1.35 8.16 2.65
N LEU A 145 0.71 9.16 3.23
CA LEU A 145 -0.62 9.60 2.86
C LEU A 145 -0.50 10.92 2.10
N VAL A 146 -1.18 11.00 0.97
CA VAL A 146 -1.26 12.18 0.12
C VAL A 146 -2.70 12.65 0.10
N LEU A 147 -2.92 13.82 0.66
CA LEU A 147 -4.20 14.50 0.69
C LEU A 147 -4.32 15.36 -0.58
N THR A 148 -5.37 15.12 -1.35
CA THR A 148 -5.70 15.92 -2.56
C THR A 148 -7.00 16.67 -2.35
N ASN A 149 -7.43 17.47 -3.33
CA ASN A 149 -8.76 18.09 -3.31
C ASN A 149 -9.90 17.08 -3.50
N LEU A 150 -9.67 15.91 -4.12
CA LEU A 150 -10.73 14.95 -4.46
C LEU A 150 -10.77 13.74 -3.52
N ARG A 151 -9.62 13.28 -3.05
CA ARG A 151 -9.48 12.01 -2.33
C ARG A 151 -8.22 11.92 -1.49
N LEU A 152 -8.19 10.90 -0.64
CA LEU A 152 -7.00 10.50 0.10
C LEU A 152 -6.31 9.34 -0.62
N LEU A 153 -5.02 9.50 -0.92
CA LEU A 153 -4.18 8.46 -1.49
C LEU A 153 -3.24 7.91 -0.43
N ARG A 154 -3.05 6.59 -0.43
CA ARG A 154 -2.16 5.87 0.47
C ARG A 154 -1.10 5.13 -0.32
N PHE A 155 0.16 5.42 -0.04
CA PHE A 155 1.32 4.77 -0.63
C PHE A 155 2.04 3.94 0.42
N ARG A 156 2.07 2.62 0.23
CA ARG A 156 2.82 1.72 1.10
C ARG A 156 4.32 1.88 0.86
N VAL A 157 5.08 2.09 1.92
CA VAL A 157 6.53 2.27 1.84
C VAL A 157 7.26 1.25 2.69
N ARG A 158 8.40 0.76 2.19
CA ARG A 158 9.31 -0.11 2.93
C ARG A 158 10.49 0.72 3.45
N GLY A 159 10.93 0.46 4.68
CA GLY A 159 12.17 1.06 5.19
C GLY A 159 13.42 0.53 4.46
N ARG A 160 14.37 1.42 4.15
CA ARG A 160 15.70 1.08 3.64
C ARG A 160 16.77 1.75 4.54
N GLY A 161 17.04 1.14 5.68
CA GLY A 161 17.88 1.73 6.73
C GLY A 161 17.16 2.79 7.56
N TRP A 162 17.90 3.60 8.32
CA TRP A 162 17.35 4.43 9.40
C TRP A 162 16.41 5.55 8.90
N ASN A 163 16.80 6.25 7.83
CA ASN A 163 16.12 7.47 7.35
C ASN A 163 15.73 7.44 5.86
N ARG A 164 15.76 6.27 5.22
CA ARG A 164 15.31 6.10 3.84
C ARG A 164 14.17 5.11 3.78
N TRP A 165 13.32 5.33 2.81
CA TRP A 165 12.19 4.47 2.51
C TRP A 165 12.02 4.44 0.99
N GLU A 166 11.45 3.36 0.51
CA GLU A 166 11.15 3.13 -0.89
C GLU A 166 9.68 2.77 -1.03
N TRP A 167 9.06 3.25 -2.09
CA TRP A 167 7.69 2.86 -2.41
C TRP A 167 7.67 1.39 -2.80
N ASN A 168 6.84 0.59 -2.10
CA ASN A 168 6.74 -0.86 -2.32
C ASN A 168 5.55 -1.19 -3.25
N GLN A 169 5.32 -0.33 -4.25
CA GLN A 169 4.30 -0.47 -5.29
C GLN A 169 2.84 -0.65 -4.79
N GLY A 170 2.59 -0.48 -3.49
CA GLY A 170 1.24 -0.49 -2.94
C GLY A 170 0.63 0.90 -3.04
N VAL A 171 -0.52 1.01 -3.70
CA VAL A 171 -1.29 2.24 -3.84
C VAL A 171 -2.74 1.93 -3.50
N GLN A 172 -3.32 2.75 -2.64
CA GLN A 172 -4.76 2.72 -2.36
C GLN A 172 -5.33 4.13 -2.44
N SER A 173 -6.62 4.23 -2.72
CA SER A 173 -7.33 5.50 -2.80
C SER A 173 -8.70 5.40 -2.14
N VAL A 174 -9.14 6.47 -1.51
CA VAL A 174 -10.52 6.63 -1.04
C VAL A 174 -11.04 8.02 -1.35
N ALA A 175 -12.18 8.09 -2.02
CA ALA A 175 -12.86 9.36 -2.26
C ALA A 175 -13.39 9.93 -0.94
N PHE A 176 -13.39 11.26 -0.78
CA PHE A 176 -13.95 11.84 0.45
C PHE A 176 -15.46 11.58 0.59
N ALA A 177 -16.18 11.39 -0.52
CA ALA A 177 -17.58 10.99 -0.53
C ALA A 177 -17.82 9.63 0.14
N ASP A 178 -16.83 8.73 0.13
CA ASP A 178 -16.90 7.40 0.74
C ASP A 178 -16.65 7.42 2.26
N LEU A 179 -16.24 8.57 2.81
CA LEU A 179 -16.01 8.75 4.23
C LEU A 179 -17.30 9.23 4.90
N SER A 180 -17.78 8.47 5.90
CA SER A 180 -18.81 8.95 6.82
C SER A 180 -18.20 9.95 7.81
N GLU A 181 -17.03 9.63 8.36
CA GLU A 181 -16.29 10.50 9.28
C GLU A 181 -14.79 10.49 9.00
N ALA A 182 -14.15 11.65 9.09
CA ALA A 182 -12.70 11.79 8.98
C ALA A 182 -12.21 12.77 10.05
N GLN A 183 -11.54 12.27 11.08
CA GLN A 183 -11.14 13.08 12.22
C GLN A 183 -9.80 12.64 12.81
N VAL A 184 -9.11 13.58 13.46
CA VAL A 184 -7.87 13.30 14.17
C VAL A 184 -8.14 13.19 15.66
N LYS A 185 -7.96 11.99 16.23
CA LYS A 185 -8.14 11.69 17.66
C LYS A 185 -6.80 11.61 18.39
N GLY A 186 -6.83 11.77 19.72
CA GLY A 186 -5.66 11.60 20.59
C GLY A 186 -4.79 12.85 20.74
N PHE A 187 -4.38 13.14 21.98
CA PHE A 187 -3.53 14.30 22.31
C PHE A 187 -2.03 13.95 22.29
N LEU A 188 -1.63 12.91 23.04
CA LEU A 188 -0.23 12.50 23.15
C LEU A 188 0.26 11.76 21.90
N SER A 189 -0.55 10.84 21.39
CA SER A 189 -0.30 10.06 20.18
C SER A 189 -1.47 10.28 19.21
N PRO A 190 -1.41 11.34 18.38
CA PRO A 190 -2.50 11.65 17.48
C PRO A 190 -2.63 10.57 16.40
N GLN A 191 -3.87 10.26 16.06
CA GLN A 191 -4.27 9.24 15.10
C GLN A 191 -5.30 9.82 14.15
N LEU A 192 -5.14 9.56 12.85
CA LEU A 192 -6.16 9.84 11.85
C LEU A 192 -7.13 8.66 11.81
N VAL A 193 -8.39 8.92 12.12
CA VAL A 193 -9.48 7.94 12.12
C VAL A 193 -10.37 8.23 10.92
N LEU A 194 -10.54 7.22 10.07
CA LEU A 194 -11.41 7.24 8.91
C LEU A 194 -12.52 6.23 9.13
N ASP A 195 -13.76 6.72 9.16
CA ASP A 195 -14.97 5.91 9.18
C ASP A 195 -15.55 5.91 7.77
N TYR A 196 -15.76 4.73 7.23
CA TYR A 196 -16.22 4.52 5.86
C TYR A 196 -17.74 4.32 5.83
N ARG A 197 -18.36 4.62 4.69
CA ARG A 197 -19.81 4.39 4.50
C ARG A 197 -20.18 2.91 4.50
N ASN A 198 -19.23 2.03 4.17
CA ASN A 198 -19.42 0.58 4.30
C ASN A 198 -19.35 0.05 5.75
N GLY A 199 -19.23 0.92 6.75
CA GLY A 199 -19.18 0.57 8.17
C GLY A 199 -17.77 0.19 8.67
N HIS A 200 -16.79 0.08 7.78
CA HIS A 200 -15.40 -0.21 8.18
C HIS A 200 -14.75 1.04 8.80
N LYS A 201 -13.79 0.81 9.71
CA LYS A 201 -13.05 1.86 10.41
C LYS A 201 -11.55 1.61 10.30
N GLU A 202 -10.82 2.62 9.84
CA GLU A 202 -9.36 2.59 9.81
C GLU A 202 -8.74 3.64 10.71
N ARG A 203 -7.66 3.24 11.40
CA ARG A 203 -6.91 4.13 12.30
C ARG A 203 -5.45 4.17 11.87
N TYR A 204 -5.04 5.33 11.39
CA TYR A 204 -3.66 5.64 11.06
C TYR A 204 -3.01 6.28 12.27
N TRP A 205 -1.93 5.69 12.77
CA TRP A 205 -1.33 6.07 14.04
C TRP A 205 0.08 6.63 13.85
N ARG A 206 0.66 7.13 14.95
CA ARG A 206 1.98 7.77 14.96
C ARG A 206 2.08 8.98 14.03
N LEU A 207 0.99 9.71 13.91
CA LEU A 207 0.97 10.98 13.18
C LEU A 207 1.82 12.01 13.93
N ARG A 208 2.54 12.88 13.21
CA ARG A 208 3.25 13.98 13.87
C ARG A 208 2.22 15.00 14.38
N ARG A 209 2.50 15.63 15.53
CA ARG A 209 1.59 16.65 16.10
C ARG A 209 1.37 17.84 15.15
N SER A 210 2.37 18.23 14.36
CA SER A 210 2.25 19.25 13.31
C SER A 210 1.21 18.85 12.27
N ASP A 211 1.33 17.62 11.77
CA ASP A 211 0.51 17.09 10.68
C ASP A 211 -0.92 16.88 11.19
N ALA A 212 -1.07 16.41 12.44
CA ALA A 212 -2.34 16.29 13.15
C ALA A 212 -3.10 17.62 13.23
N LYS A 213 -2.43 18.72 13.61
CA LYS A 213 -3.06 20.05 13.68
C LYS A 213 -3.56 20.50 12.31
N LYS A 214 -2.76 20.25 11.27
CA LYS A 214 -3.12 20.63 9.90
C LYS A 214 -4.27 19.80 9.35
N LEU A 215 -4.29 18.49 9.62
CA LEU A 215 -5.39 17.62 9.23
C LEU A 215 -6.70 17.97 9.94
N LYS A 216 -6.65 18.39 11.22
CA LYS A 216 -7.84 18.88 11.94
C LYS A 216 -8.49 20.08 11.26
N LEU A 217 -7.68 20.93 10.63
CA LEU A 217 -8.14 22.10 9.88
C LEU A 217 -8.64 21.72 8.48
N ALA A 218 -7.87 20.90 7.75
CA ALA A 218 -8.16 20.62 6.33
C ALA A 218 -9.26 19.58 6.10
N LEU A 219 -9.34 18.51 6.93
CA LEU A 219 -10.25 17.39 6.67
C LEU A 219 -11.73 17.76 6.70
N PRO A 220 -12.24 18.55 7.68
CA PRO A 220 -13.66 18.94 7.69
C PRO A 220 -14.04 19.72 6.44
N THR A 221 -13.22 20.70 6.06
CA THR A 221 -13.42 21.54 4.87
C THR A 221 -13.42 20.70 3.59
N LEU A 222 -12.46 19.79 3.44
CA LEU A 222 -12.40 18.92 2.26
C LEU A 222 -13.59 17.97 2.18
N ARG A 223 -14.02 17.38 3.30
CA ARG A 223 -15.16 16.47 3.31
C ARG A 223 -16.46 17.19 2.96
N MET A 224 -16.71 18.37 3.54
CA MET A 224 -17.94 19.14 3.28
C MET A 224 -18.07 19.56 1.82
N ASN A 225 -16.95 19.83 1.15
CA ASN A 225 -16.93 20.27 -0.25
C ASN A 225 -16.84 19.12 -1.28
N ASN A 226 -16.76 17.87 -0.81
CA ASN A 226 -16.70 16.69 -1.68
C ASN A 226 -17.98 15.85 -1.53
N THR A 227 -19.05 16.28 -2.20
CA THR A 227 -20.36 15.59 -2.26
C THR A 227 -20.52 14.69 -3.48
N GLY A 228 -19.39 14.25 -4.07
CA GLY A 228 -19.38 13.38 -5.24
C GLY A 228 -20.09 12.03 -5.04
N PRO A 229 -20.25 11.25 -6.13
CA PRO A 229 -20.87 9.93 -6.04
C PRO A 229 -20.05 9.01 -5.13
N VAL A 230 -20.75 8.26 -4.29
CA VAL A 230 -20.16 7.21 -3.46
C VAL A 230 -19.71 6.07 -4.36
N SER A 231 -18.48 5.61 -4.19
CA SER A 231 -17.96 4.47 -4.92
C SER A 231 -18.65 3.18 -4.49
N ALA A 232 -18.68 2.18 -5.38
CA ALA A 232 -19.30 0.89 -5.09
C ALA A 232 -18.68 0.16 -3.88
N SER A 233 -17.42 0.43 -3.54
CA SER A 233 -16.76 -0.15 -2.37
C SER A 233 -17.14 0.55 -1.06
N GLY A 234 -17.56 1.81 -1.13
CA GLY A 234 -17.84 2.67 0.01
C GLY A 234 -16.68 2.79 1.00
N GLY A 235 -15.43 2.63 0.55
CA GLY A 235 -14.23 2.62 1.39
C GLY A 235 -12.91 2.56 0.59
N MET A 236 -11.79 2.37 1.29
CA MET A 236 -10.45 2.35 0.69
C MET A 236 -10.29 1.22 -0.34
N VAL A 237 -9.87 1.59 -1.56
CA VAL A 237 -9.69 0.67 -2.68
C VAL A 237 -8.23 0.54 -3.05
N SER A 238 -7.75 -0.69 -3.24
CA SER A 238 -6.40 -0.97 -3.75
C SER A 238 -6.34 -0.79 -5.26
N LEU A 239 -5.31 -0.09 -5.75
CA LEU A 239 -5.09 0.17 -7.17
C LEU A 239 -3.89 -0.62 -7.69
N CYS A 240 -3.96 -1.07 -8.94
CA CYS A 240 -2.82 -1.67 -9.61
C CYS A 240 -1.71 -0.63 -9.82
N PRO A 241 -0.45 -0.85 -9.40
CA PRO A 241 0.61 0.14 -9.61
C PRO A 241 0.97 0.39 -11.08
N LYS A 242 0.64 -0.54 -11.97
CA LYS A 242 1.00 -0.48 -13.40
C LYS A 242 -0.07 0.23 -14.24
N CYS A 243 -1.34 -0.14 -14.07
CA CYS A 243 -2.46 0.39 -14.86
C CYS A 243 -3.51 1.16 -14.07
N LEU A 244 -3.37 1.23 -12.75
CA LEU A 244 -4.28 1.94 -11.83
C LEU A 244 -5.71 1.40 -11.76
N ALA A 245 -5.98 0.27 -12.43
CA ALA A 245 -7.25 -0.43 -12.28
C ALA A 245 -7.47 -0.86 -10.82
N THR A 246 -8.71 -0.73 -10.36
CA THR A 246 -9.17 -1.23 -9.07
C THR A 246 -8.91 -2.73 -8.95
N LEU A 247 -8.29 -3.14 -7.87
CA LEU A 247 -8.00 -4.54 -7.57
C LEU A 247 -9.13 -5.16 -6.75
N THR A 248 -9.60 -6.33 -7.18
CA THR A 248 -10.61 -7.10 -6.47
C THR A 248 -10.00 -7.88 -5.31
N PRO A 249 -10.58 -7.83 -4.10
CA PRO A 249 -10.13 -8.64 -2.97
C PRO A 249 -9.99 -10.12 -3.33
N ASN A 250 -8.99 -10.78 -2.75
CA ASN A 250 -8.65 -12.20 -2.98
C ASN A 250 -8.30 -12.59 -4.45
N THR A 251 -8.23 -11.63 -5.37
CA THR A 251 -7.80 -11.86 -6.76
C THR A 251 -6.40 -11.29 -6.97
N TYR A 252 -5.37 -12.13 -6.84
CA TYR A 252 -3.95 -11.70 -6.87
C TYR A 252 -3.38 -11.53 -8.29
N ARG A 253 -4.24 -11.21 -9.25
CA ARG A 253 -3.87 -10.86 -10.63
C ARG A 253 -4.75 -9.72 -11.09
N CYS A 254 -4.15 -8.67 -11.65
CA CYS A 254 -4.91 -7.56 -12.21
C CYS A 254 -5.68 -8.03 -13.46
N SER A 255 -7.00 -7.81 -13.48
CA SER A 255 -7.86 -8.14 -14.61
C SER A 255 -7.55 -7.32 -15.87
N HIS A 256 -7.01 -6.12 -15.72
CA HIS A 256 -6.76 -5.20 -16.83
C HIS A 256 -5.39 -5.39 -17.48
N CYS A 257 -4.30 -5.41 -16.71
CA CYS A 257 -2.94 -5.49 -17.26
C CYS A 257 -2.21 -6.81 -16.98
N GLY A 258 -2.85 -7.75 -16.29
CA GLY A 258 -2.27 -9.06 -15.98
C GLY A 258 -1.19 -9.06 -14.90
N GLN A 259 -0.85 -7.92 -14.29
CA GLN A 259 0.13 -7.83 -13.20
C GLN A 259 -0.19 -8.84 -12.11
N VAL A 260 0.77 -9.69 -11.76
CA VAL A 260 0.63 -10.71 -10.72
C VAL A 260 1.14 -10.16 -9.39
N PHE A 261 0.41 -10.49 -8.33
CA PHE A 261 0.72 -10.14 -6.95
C PHE A 261 1.00 -11.41 -6.14
N LYS A 262 1.71 -11.23 -5.03
CA LYS A 262 1.87 -12.26 -4.02
C LYS A 262 0.50 -12.71 -3.53
N ASP A 263 0.31 -14.02 -3.40
CA ASP A 263 -0.94 -14.65 -3.02
C ASP A 263 -0.86 -15.37 -1.66
N GLU A 264 -2.04 -15.59 -1.06
CA GLU A 264 -2.18 -16.28 0.23
C GLU A 264 -1.81 -17.78 0.15
N LYS A 265 -2.02 -18.43 -0.99
CA LYS A 265 -1.74 -19.87 -1.15
C LYS A 265 -0.23 -20.12 -1.13
N THR A 266 0.55 -19.31 -1.83
CA THR A 266 2.02 -19.37 -1.73
C THR A 266 2.51 -18.99 -0.33
N LEU A 267 1.93 -17.97 0.31
CA LEU A 267 2.28 -17.63 1.69
C LEU A 267 2.14 -18.83 2.65
N ARG A 268 1.07 -19.62 2.52
CA ARG A 268 0.88 -20.84 3.33
C ARG A 268 1.97 -21.89 3.11
N ARG A 269 2.49 -22.03 1.89
CA ARG A 269 3.62 -22.94 1.60
C ARG A 269 4.90 -22.48 2.30
N PHE A 270 5.13 -21.16 2.33
CA PHE A 270 6.28 -20.58 3.03
C PHE A 270 6.21 -20.72 4.55
N LEU A 271 5.04 -21.04 5.13
CA LEU A 271 4.91 -21.34 6.56
C LEU A 271 5.73 -22.57 7.00
N LEU A 272 6.05 -23.48 6.08
CA LEU A 272 6.88 -24.66 6.36
C LEU A 272 8.34 -24.29 6.60
N ILE A 273 8.81 -23.19 6.01
CA ILE A 273 10.20 -22.75 6.11
C ILE A 273 10.34 -21.84 7.34
N PRO A 274 11.34 -22.04 8.21
CA PRO A 274 11.61 -21.13 9.32
C PRO A 274 11.78 -19.67 8.85
N GLY A 275 10.88 -18.77 9.29
CA GLY A 275 10.85 -17.36 8.89
C GLY A 275 10.40 -17.11 7.44
N GLY A 276 9.97 -18.15 6.72
CA GLY A 276 9.60 -18.10 5.31
C GLY A 276 8.50 -17.09 5.01
N GLU A 277 7.53 -16.92 5.91
CA GLU A 277 6.44 -15.96 5.78
C GLU A 277 6.93 -14.52 5.59
N PHE A 278 7.98 -14.12 6.33
CA PHE A 278 8.55 -12.78 6.26
C PHE A 278 9.46 -12.60 5.05
N PHE A 279 10.22 -13.65 4.69
CA PHE A 279 10.99 -13.65 3.44
C PHE A 279 10.07 -13.50 2.23
N TYR A 280 8.94 -14.20 2.23
CA TYR A 280 7.95 -14.12 1.17
C TYR A 280 7.41 -12.70 0.99
N VAL A 281 7.10 -11.96 2.06
CA VAL A 281 6.66 -10.56 1.96
C VAL A 281 7.82 -9.56 1.72
N GLY A 282 9.06 -10.04 1.58
CA GLY A 282 10.24 -9.22 1.27
C GLY A 282 10.85 -8.51 2.47
N GLN A 283 10.69 -9.08 3.68
CA GLN A 283 11.11 -8.51 4.95
C GLN A 283 12.26 -9.35 5.52
N HIS A 284 13.41 -9.32 4.83
CA HIS A 284 14.51 -10.26 5.05
C HIS A 284 15.11 -10.23 6.45
N SER A 285 15.32 -9.04 7.04
CA SER A 285 15.90 -8.94 8.39
C SER A 285 14.99 -9.56 9.45
N ILE A 286 13.68 -9.38 9.30
CA ILE A 286 12.70 -9.93 10.24
C ILE A 286 12.50 -11.42 9.98
N GLY A 287 12.53 -11.85 8.71
CA GLY A 287 12.55 -13.26 8.36
C GLY A 287 13.76 -14.00 8.91
N ALA A 288 14.94 -13.41 8.91
CA ALA A 288 16.14 -14.01 9.49
C ALA A 288 16.01 -14.18 11.02
N LEU A 289 15.60 -13.12 11.72
CA LEU A 289 15.40 -13.17 13.16
C LEU A 289 14.32 -14.18 13.56
N HIS A 290 13.16 -14.12 12.90
CA HIS A 290 12.04 -15.03 13.15
C HIS A 290 12.39 -16.47 12.77
N GLY A 291 13.15 -16.65 11.70
CA GLY A 291 13.65 -17.95 11.25
C GLY A 291 14.60 -18.59 12.26
N LEU A 292 15.50 -17.81 12.87
CA LEU A 292 16.40 -18.31 13.93
C LEU A 292 15.62 -18.76 15.16
N VAL A 293 14.66 -17.95 15.62
CA VAL A 293 13.79 -18.34 16.75
C VAL A 293 12.98 -19.60 16.42
N GLN A 294 12.39 -19.68 15.22
CA GLN A 294 11.68 -20.87 14.77
C GLN A 294 12.58 -22.10 14.64
N ALA A 295 13.84 -21.94 14.22
CA ALA A 295 14.80 -23.03 14.11
C ALA A 295 15.15 -23.61 15.49
N VAL A 296 15.35 -22.76 16.50
CA VAL A 296 15.59 -23.20 17.89
C VAL A 296 14.41 -24.01 18.41
N TRP A 297 13.18 -23.52 18.22
CA TRP A 297 11.98 -24.26 18.64
C TRP A 297 11.78 -25.55 17.86
N LEU A 298 12.11 -25.57 16.57
CA LEU A 298 12.06 -26.78 15.75
C LEU A 298 13.07 -27.83 16.27
N LEU A 299 14.29 -27.42 16.60
CA LEU A 299 15.29 -28.31 17.22
C LEU A 299 14.79 -28.85 18.57
N ALA A 300 14.12 -28.03 19.38
CA ALA A 300 13.50 -28.50 20.63
C ALA A 300 12.41 -29.55 20.38
N VAL A 301 11.54 -29.35 19.38
CA VAL A 301 10.54 -30.35 18.97
C VAL A 301 11.21 -31.65 18.51
N LEU A 302 12.27 -31.55 17.70
CA LEU A 302 13.00 -32.72 17.21
C LEU A 302 13.73 -33.47 18.34
N ALA A 303 14.32 -32.77 19.31
CA ALA A 303 14.95 -33.36 20.47
C ALA A 303 13.93 -34.10 21.35
N VAL A 304 12.74 -33.51 21.56
CA VAL A 304 11.62 -34.15 22.25
C VAL A 304 11.19 -35.42 21.50
N ALA A 305 10.99 -35.35 20.19
CA ALA A 305 10.60 -36.49 19.36
C ALA A 305 11.65 -37.62 19.40
N ALA A 306 12.94 -37.28 19.32
CA ALA A 306 14.04 -38.23 19.45
C ALA A 306 14.07 -38.87 20.85
N GLY A 307 13.80 -38.09 21.91
CA GLY A 307 13.65 -38.61 23.27
C GLY A 307 12.52 -39.63 23.40
N PHE A 308 11.39 -39.44 22.70
CA PHE A 308 10.33 -40.44 22.67
C PHE A 308 10.70 -41.71 21.90
N MET A 309 11.45 -41.60 20.80
CA MET A 309 11.82 -42.75 19.96
C MET A 309 12.98 -43.56 20.53
N PHE A 310 13.98 -42.90 21.12
CA PHE A 310 15.24 -43.51 21.54
C PHE A 310 15.47 -43.49 23.06
N GLY A 311 14.64 -42.77 23.81
CA GLY A 311 14.78 -42.64 25.27
C GLY A 311 14.28 -43.86 26.03
N ARG A 312 14.76 -44.00 27.27
CA ARG A 312 14.21 -44.97 28.23
C ARG A 312 12.76 -44.62 28.53
N ARG A 313 11.90 -45.63 28.66
CA ARG A 313 10.48 -45.42 29.03
C ARG A 313 10.42 -44.61 30.33
N PRO A 314 9.72 -43.46 30.35
CA PRO A 314 9.63 -42.65 31.55
C PRO A 314 8.79 -43.39 32.61
N ALA A 315 9.15 -43.20 33.89
CA ALA A 315 8.36 -43.76 35.00
C ALA A 315 6.97 -43.10 35.13
N ASN A 316 6.82 -41.86 34.63
CA ASN A 316 5.57 -41.12 34.61
C ASN A 316 5.35 -40.53 33.21
N LEU A 317 4.27 -40.92 32.53
CA LEU A 317 3.96 -40.43 31.19
C LEU A 317 3.73 -38.91 31.17
N LEU A 318 3.15 -38.34 32.24
CA LEU A 318 2.84 -36.91 32.32
C LEU A 318 4.10 -36.03 32.30
N SER A 319 5.23 -36.52 32.83
CA SER A 319 6.48 -35.74 32.86
C SER A 319 7.08 -35.55 31.46
N VAL A 320 6.68 -36.35 30.49
CA VAL A 320 7.13 -36.21 29.09
C VAL A 320 6.06 -35.55 28.23
N VAL A 321 4.78 -35.89 28.43
CA VAL A 321 3.67 -35.33 27.63
C VAL A 321 3.52 -33.82 27.83
N LEU A 322 3.56 -33.32 29.07
CA LEU A 322 3.33 -31.89 29.34
C LEU A 322 4.41 -30.98 28.73
N PRO A 323 5.73 -31.23 28.89
CA PRO A 323 6.75 -30.43 28.23
C PRO A 323 6.65 -30.52 26.70
N SER A 324 6.39 -31.72 26.16
CA SER A 324 6.29 -31.94 24.72
C SER A 324 5.15 -31.17 24.09
N ALA A 325 3.97 -31.23 24.72
CA ALA A 325 2.81 -30.46 24.31
C ALA A 325 3.07 -28.95 24.41
N SER A 326 3.77 -28.51 25.46
CA SER A 326 4.15 -27.11 25.65
C SER A 326 5.08 -26.60 24.54
N VAL A 327 6.11 -27.37 24.20
CA VAL A 327 7.05 -27.03 23.11
C VAL A 327 6.32 -26.96 21.76
N ALA A 328 5.47 -27.94 21.46
CA ALA A 328 4.68 -27.96 20.22
C ALA A 328 3.68 -26.79 20.14
N LEU A 329 3.04 -26.44 21.26
CA LEU A 329 2.12 -25.31 21.35
C LEU A 329 2.85 -23.99 21.10
N ILE A 330 3.97 -23.76 21.77
CA ILE A 330 4.77 -22.53 21.61
C ILE A 330 5.24 -22.37 20.16
N PHE A 331 5.75 -23.45 19.55
CA PHE A 331 6.14 -23.44 18.14
C PHE A 331 4.97 -23.07 17.22
N THR A 332 3.80 -23.66 17.45
CA THR A 332 2.58 -23.38 16.67
C THR A 332 2.12 -21.94 16.82
N VAL A 333 2.09 -21.40 18.05
CA VAL A 333 1.76 -20.00 18.32
C VAL A 333 2.73 -19.08 17.58
N HIS A 334 4.03 -19.37 17.59
CA HIS A 334 5.04 -18.58 16.90
C HIS A 334 4.91 -18.62 15.37
N LYS A 335 4.46 -19.77 14.80
CA LYS A 335 4.13 -19.86 13.36
C LYS A 335 2.91 -19.01 13.00
N VAL A 336 1.85 -19.11 13.80
CA VAL A 336 0.62 -18.34 13.62
C VAL A 336 0.87 -16.83 13.78
N ALA A 337 1.73 -16.46 14.72
CA ALA A 337 2.17 -15.09 14.98
C ALA A 337 2.78 -14.41 13.75
N GLY A 338 3.65 -15.12 13.01
CA GLY A 338 4.26 -14.61 11.78
C GLY A 338 3.29 -14.58 10.60
N PHE A 339 2.35 -15.53 10.54
CA PHE A 339 1.43 -15.68 9.41
C PHE A 339 0.42 -14.53 9.30
N PHE A 340 -0.25 -14.15 10.39
CA PHE A 340 -1.33 -13.15 10.34
C PHE A 340 -0.90 -11.77 9.80
N PRO A 341 0.21 -11.18 10.26
CA PRO A 341 0.65 -9.90 9.74
C PRO A 341 1.12 -10.00 8.27
N CYS A 342 1.80 -11.09 7.90
CA CYS A 342 2.22 -11.32 6.51
C CYS A 342 1.00 -11.48 5.58
N ARG A 343 -0.05 -12.16 6.04
CA ARG A 343 -1.33 -12.28 5.32
C ARG A 343 -1.97 -10.92 5.08
N GLN A 344 -1.98 -10.05 6.08
CA GLN A 344 -2.48 -8.68 5.91
C GLN A 344 -1.71 -7.92 4.83
N LEU A 345 -0.38 -8.03 4.81
CA LEU A 345 0.45 -7.39 3.78
C LEU A 345 0.23 -7.95 2.37
N VAL A 346 0.00 -9.25 2.25
CA VAL A 346 -0.35 -9.92 0.99
C VAL A 346 -1.69 -9.41 0.45
N ARG A 347 -2.69 -9.19 1.33
CA ARG A 347 -3.99 -8.59 0.97
C ARG A 347 -3.91 -7.14 0.50
N GLU A 348 -2.81 -6.47 0.78
CA GLU A 348 -2.49 -5.14 0.24
C GLU A 348 -1.71 -5.22 -1.09
N PHE A 349 -1.80 -6.34 -1.82
CA PHE A 349 -1.30 -6.52 -3.19
C PHE A 349 0.18 -6.16 -3.38
N ILE A 350 1.09 -6.97 -2.82
CA ILE A 350 2.54 -6.84 -3.10
C ILE A 350 2.84 -7.42 -4.49
N PRO A 351 3.42 -6.67 -5.44
CA PRO A 351 3.76 -7.22 -6.74
C PRO A 351 4.81 -8.34 -6.66
N LEU A 352 4.67 -9.35 -7.54
CA LEU A 352 5.79 -10.25 -7.86
C LEU A 352 6.72 -9.49 -8.82
N LYS A 353 8.00 -9.41 -8.46
CA LYS A 353 9.03 -8.72 -9.25
C LYS A 353 9.31 -9.46 -10.54
#